data_AF-A0A7Y4NS14-F1
#
_entry.id   AF-A0A7Y4NS14-F1
#
_cell.length_a   1.000
_cell.length_b   1.000
_cell.length_c   1.000
_cell.angle_alpha   90.00
_cell.angle_beta   90.00
_cell.angle_gamma   90.00
#
_symmetry.space_group_name_H-M   'P 1'
#
loop_
_entity.id
_entity.type
_entity.pdbx_description
1 polymer ?
#
loop_
_entity_poly.entity_id
_entity_poly.type
_entity_poly.pdbx_seq_one_letter_code
_entity_poly.pdbx_strand_id
1 'polypeptide(L)'
;MKRSPRGVWLAAGLGLLGAWACATGGAPADGPGAEEKAMTSAARASVDVFSGREPPTWALSDDESRALREAVNALPEGSRPLPDVGLGYRGFTVTWADGARARVYRDVVELVSGGRTQLREDVPRAVEERLLLGSRAHLDPELFTVVASQVQAAQP
;
A
#
# COMPACT_ATOMS: atom_id res chain seq x y z
N MET A 1 -9.79 1.79 57.56
CA MET A 1 -8.64 1.80 58.49
C MET A 1 -7.96 0.44 58.46
N LYS A 2 -6.61 0.44 58.41
CA LYS A 2 -5.66 -0.68 58.64
C LYS A 2 -5.56 -1.73 57.52
N ARG A 3 -4.39 -2.20 57.09
CA ARG A 3 -2.96 -1.83 57.24
C ARG A 3 -2.23 -2.72 56.22
N SER A 4 -1.27 -2.17 55.47
CA SER A 4 -0.26 -2.96 54.76
C SER A 4 0.66 -3.70 55.76
N PRO A 5 1.40 -4.70 55.27
CA PRO A 5 2.81 -4.76 55.64
C PRO A 5 3.74 -4.90 54.43
N ARG A 6 4.90 -4.27 54.61
CA ARG A 6 6.11 -4.28 53.79
C ARG A 6 6.84 -5.61 53.98
N GLY A 7 7.49 -6.10 52.93
CA GLY A 7 8.53 -7.13 53.00
C GLY A 7 9.73 -6.68 52.19
N VAL A 8 10.79 -6.29 52.89
CA VAL A 8 12.14 -5.98 52.38
C VAL A 8 12.97 -7.25 52.48
N TRP A 9 13.79 -7.59 51.47
CA TRP A 9 15.01 -8.37 51.67
C TRP A 9 16.14 -7.87 50.75
N LEU A 10 17.31 -7.70 51.36
CA LEU A 10 18.57 -7.22 50.80
C LEU A 10 19.39 -8.37 50.19
N ALA A 11 20.01 -8.04 49.05
CA ALA A 11 21.43 -8.15 48.69
C ALA A 11 22.25 -9.47 48.74
N ALA A 12 23.17 -9.47 47.77
CA ALA A 12 24.53 -10.05 47.75
C ALA A 12 24.72 -11.45 47.15
N GLY A 13 25.32 -11.46 45.96
CA GLY A 13 26.03 -12.59 45.37
C GLY A 13 27.17 -12.06 44.52
N LEU A 14 28.37 -12.06 45.08
CA LEU A 14 29.62 -11.61 44.49
C LEU A 14 30.18 -12.70 43.56
N GLY A 15 30.66 -12.31 42.38
CA GLY A 15 31.85 -12.86 41.74
C GLY A 15 31.71 -14.15 40.92
N LEU A 16 32.04 -14.06 39.62
CA LEU A 16 33.13 -14.86 39.05
C LEU A 16 33.56 -14.29 37.69
N LEU A 17 34.87 -14.07 37.59
CA LEU A 17 35.60 -13.80 36.35
C LEU A 17 35.44 -14.97 35.38
N GLY A 18 35.12 -14.65 34.13
CA GLY A 18 35.12 -15.61 33.03
C GLY A 18 35.25 -14.86 31.70
N ALA A 19 36.49 -14.61 31.29
CA ALA A 19 36.80 -14.23 29.93
C ALA A 19 36.42 -15.38 28.99
N TRP A 20 35.66 -15.13 27.93
CA TRP A 20 35.81 -15.87 26.68
C TRP A 20 35.11 -15.18 25.50
N ALA A 21 35.85 -15.23 24.38
CA ALA A 21 35.40 -15.17 23.00
C ALA A 21 34.83 -13.84 22.46
N CYS A 22 35.65 -13.21 21.61
CA CYS A 22 35.17 -12.44 20.46
C CYS A 22 34.26 -13.36 19.63
N ALA A 23 32.94 -13.17 19.72
CA ALA A 23 32.01 -13.72 18.75
C ALA A 23 31.99 -12.80 17.52
N THR A 24 32.82 -13.14 16.53
CA THR A 24 32.55 -12.78 15.13
C THR A 24 31.37 -13.63 14.64
N GLY A 25 30.22 -13.01 14.41
CA GLY A 25 29.05 -13.65 13.81
C GLY A 25 27.82 -12.74 13.92
N GLY A 26 27.07 -12.41 12.88
CA GLY A 26 27.05 -12.96 11.53
C GLY A 26 26.59 -11.92 10.51
N ALA A 27 26.83 -12.25 9.25
CA ALA A 27 26.26 -11.58 8.10
C ALA A 27 24.73 -11.50 8.22
N PRO A 28 24.07 -10.43 7.72
CA PRO A 28 22.65 -10.48 7.49
C PRO A 28 22.37 -11.60 6.48
N ALA A 29 21.59 -12.58 6.90
CA ALA A 29 20.99 -13.54 5.99
C ALA A 29 19.91 -12.79 5.19
N ASP A 30 20.30 -12.13 4.11
CA ASP A 30 19.37 -11.84 3.01
C ASP A 30 18.99 -13.20 2.40
N GLY A 31 17.94 -13.80 2.96
CA GLY A 31 17.36 -15.02 2.43
C GLY A 31 16.66 -14.73 1.09
N PRO A 32 16.68 -15.66 0.12
CA PRO A 32 16.13 -15.46 -1.22
C PRO A 32 14.61 -15.16 -1.26
N GLY A 33 13.90 -15.32 -0.15
CA GLY A 33 12.46 -15.04 -0.07
C GLY A 33 12.08 -13.56 0.08
N ALA A 34 13.00 -12.68 0.52
CA ALA A 34 12.71 -11.25 0.65
C ALA A 34 12.72 -10.55 -0.72
N GLU A 35 13.73 -10.84 -1.55
CA GLU A 35 13.80 -10.34 -2.93
C GLU A 35 12.66 -10.89 -3.80
N GLU A 36 12.32 -12.18 -3.69
CA GLU A 36 11.22 -12.77 -4.48
C GLU A 36 9.86 -12.15 -4.13
N LYS A 37 9.58 -11.92 -2.83
CA LYS A 37 8.37 -11.22 -2.40
C LYS A 37 8.36 -9.74 -2.81
N ALA A 38 9.51 -9.07 -2.78
CA ALA A 38 9.62 -7.69 -3.23
C ALA A 38 9.36 -7.59 -4.74
N MET A 39 9.96 -8.48 -5.55
CA MET A 39 9.74 -8.52 -7.00
C MET A 39 8.27 -8.78 -7.36
N THR A 40 7.58 -9.67 -6.64
CA THR A 40 6.14 -9.94 -6.88
C THR A 40 5.26 -8.76 -6.44
N SER A 41 5.78 -7.93 -5.54
CA SER A 41 5.08 -6.76 -5.02
C SER A 41 5.34 -5.52 -5.86
N ALA A 42 6.40 -5.42 -6.67
CA ALA A 42 6.66 -4.25 -7.50
C ALA A 42 5.45 -3.89 -8.40
N ALA A 43 5.13 -2.60 -8.51
CA ALA A 43 4.02 -2.13 -9.35
C ALA A 43 4.26 -0.75 -9.96
N ARG A 44 3.49 -0.48 -11.00
CA ARG A 44 3.34 0.87 -11.59
C ARG A 44 1.92 1.33 -11.44
N ALA A 45 1.76 2.61 -11.11
CA ALA A 45 0.48 3.29 -11.09
C ALA A 45 0.42 4.30 -12.25
N SER A 46 -0.75 4.49 -12.80
CA SER A 46 -1.03 5.50 -13.82
C SER A 46 -2.36 6.17 -13.54
N VAL A 47 -2.47 7.45 -13.86
CA VAL A 47 -3.74 8.18 -13.81
C VAL A 47 -4.30 8.36 -15.22
N ASP A 48 -5.55 7.98 -15.43
CA ASP A 48 -6.21 8.16 -16.72
C ASP A 48 -7.05 9.44 -16.70
N VAL A 49 -6.65 10.40 -17.54
CA VAL A 49 -7.37 11.65 -17.76
C VAL A 49 -7.50 11.87 -19.25
N PHE A 50 -8.74 11.94 -19.75
CA PHE A 50 -9.05 12.20 -21.15
C PHE A 50 -8.64 13.63 -21.55
N SER A 51 -7.38 13.76 -21.95
CA SER A 51 -6.73 15.04 -22.28
C SER A 51 -6.06 15.03 -23.67
N GLY A 52 -6.07 13.88 -24.35
CA GLY A 52 -5.30 13.65 -25.58
C GLY A 52 -3.81 13.39 -25.35
N ARG A 53 -3.35 13.37 -24.09
CA ARG A 53 -1.97 13.03 -23.70
C ARG A 53 -1.90 11.58 -23.26
N GLU A 54 -0.69 11.01 -23.30
CA GLU A 54 -0.43 9.71 -22.71
C GLU A 54 -0.64 9.77 -21.18
N PRO A 55 -1.28 8.74 -20.56
CA PRO A 55 -1.47 8.69 -19.12
C PRO A 55 -0.15 8.78 -18.35
N PRO A 56 0.02 9.76 -17.44
CA PRO A 56 1.19 9.81 -16.57
C PRO A 56 1.28 8.53 -15.76
N THR A 57 2.47 7.94 -15.73
CA THR A 57 2.75 6.64 -15.11
C THR A 57 4.00 6.76 -14.24
N TRP A 58 3.96 6.18 -13.05
CA TRP A 58 5.08 6.17 -12.10
C TRP A 58 5.24 4.79 -11.45
N ALA A 59 6.45 4.50 -10.97
CA ALA A 59 6.71 3.32 -10.16
C ALA A 59 6.29 3.58 -8.72
N LEU A 60 5.70 2.57 -8.08
CA LEU A 60 5.49 2.56 -6.63
C LEU A 60 6.73 1.98 -5.96
N SER A 61 7.07 2.48 -4.77
CA SER A 61 8.04 1.79 -3.92
C SER A 61 7.49 0.42 -3.51
N ASP A 62 8.39 -0.50 -3.12
CA ASP A 62 7.99 -1.86 -2.71
C ASP A 62 7.01 -1.84 -1.54
N ASP A 63 7.17 -0.89 -0.60
CA ASP A 63 6.28 -0.73 0.55
C ASP A 63 4.91 -0.18 0.14
N GLU A 64 4.87 0.86 -0.70
CA GLU A 64 3.60 1.40 -1.22
C GLU A 64 2.85 0.34 -2.01
N SER A 65 3.56 -0.41 -2.86
CA SER A 65 2.95 -1.39 -3.71
C SER A 65 2.38 -2.58 -2.94
N ARG A 66 3.11 -3.06 -1.93
CA ARG A 66 2.64 -4.10 -1.01
C ARG A 66 1.43 -3.63 -0.22
N ALA A 67 1.50 -2.46 0.40
CA ALA A 67 0.41 -1.88 1.19
C ALA A 67 -0.85 -1.62 0.34
N LEU A 68 -0.67 -1.22 -0.92
CA LEU A 68 -1.76 -1.03 -1.87
C LEU A 68 -2.40 -2.36 -2.27
N ARG A 69 -1.59 -3.38 -2.57
CA ARG A 69 -2.08 -4.73 -2.88
C ARG A 69 -2.87 -5.32 -1.72
N GLU A 70 -2.35 -5.21 -0.51
CA GLU A 70 -3.04 -5.66 0.71
C GLU A 70 -4.37 -4.94 0.89
N ALA A 71 -4.40 -3.61 0.71
CA ALA A 71 -5.64 -2.83 0.80
C ALA A 71 -6.67 -3.27 -0.25
N VAL A 72 -6.28 -3.44 -1.52
CA VAL A 72 -7.17 -3.89 -2.60
C VAL A 72 -7.71 -5.30 -2.32
N ASN A 73 -6.87 -6.23 -1.86
CA ASN A 73 -7.29 -7.60 -1.57
C ASN A 73 -8.20 -7.71 -0.34
N ALA A 74 -8.07 -6.77 0.61
CA ALA A 74 -8.89 -6.70 1.82
C ALA A 74 -10.27 -6.06 1.58
N LEU A 75 -10.51 -5.43 0.44
CA LEU A 75 -11.81 -4.86 0.12
C LEU A 75 -12.90 -5.96 0.02
N PRO A 76 -14.13 -5.70 0.50
CA PRO A 76 -15.26 -6.58 0.27
C PRO A 76 -15.48 -6.89 -1.21
N GLU A 77 -15.95 -8.09 -1.51
CA GLU A 77 -16.41 -8.42 -2.86
C GLU A 77 -17.62 -7.56 -3.23
N GLY A 78 -17.60 -7.03 -4.46
CA GLY A 78 -18.66 -6.23 -5.03
C GLY A 78 -19.30 -6.92 -6.22
N SER A 79 -20.43 -6.37 -6.65
CA SER A 79 -21.13 -6.80 -7.87
C SER A 79 -21.29 -5.69 -8.89
N ARG A 80 -20.99 -4.44 -8.51
CA ARG A 80 -21.13 -3.27 -9.37
C ARG A 80 -19.89 -3.11 -10.25
N PRO A 81 -20.05 -3.03 -11.58
CA PRO A 81 -18.94 -2.73 -12.46
C PRO A 81 -18.48 -1.28 -12.27
N LEU A 82 -17.30 -0.97 -12.80
CA LEU A 82 -16.86 0.43 -12.91
C LEU A 82 -17.92 1.23 -13.71
N PRO A 83 -18.30 2.43 -13.24
CA PRO A 83 -19.17 3.32 -13.99
C PRO A 83 -18.61 3.62 -15.38
N ASP A 84 -19.50 3.92 -16.33
CA ASP A 84 -19.05 4.48 -17.60
C ASP A 84 -18.46 5.87 -17.35
N VAL A 85 -17.20 6.04 -17.75
CA VAL A 85 -16.42 7.25 -17.48
C VAL A 85 -16.41 8.12 -18.74
N GLY A 86 -16.93 9.34 -18.60
CA GLY A 86 -16.98 10.34 -19.67
C GLY A 86 -15.64 11.03 -19.91
N LEU A 87 -15.70 12.29 -20.32
CA LEU A 87 -14.51 13.14 -20.48
C LEU A 87 -13.92 13.50 -19.11
N GLY A 88 -12.60 13.74 -19.06
CA GLY A 88 -11.88 14.09 -17.84
C GLY A 88 -11.28 12.89 -17.11
N TYR A 89 -11.35 12.89 -15.77
CA TYR A 89 -10.76 11.87 -14.91
C TYR A 89 -11.51 10.52 -15.01
N ARG A 90 -10.76 9.46 -15.31
CA ARG A 90 -11.26 8.10 -15.56
C ARG A 90 -10.77 7.08 -14.52
N GLY A 91 -10.09 7.54 -13.48
CA GLY A 91 -9.57 6.67 -12.42
C GLY A 91 -8.07 6.47 -12.48
N PHE A 92 -7.61 5.55 -11.64
CA PHE A 92 -6.25 5.07 -11.61
C PHE A 92 -6.17 3.64 -12.13
N THR A 93 -5.04 3.29 -12.71
CA THR A 93 -4.69 1.89 -13.01
C THR A 93 -3.41 1.54 -12.30
N VAL A 94 -3.39 0.37 -11.67
CA VAL A 94 -2.22 -0.20 -11.00
C VAL A 94 -1.91 -1.53 -11.66
N THR A 95 -0.67 -1.74 -12.08
CA THR A 95 -0.21 -3.01 -12.64
C THR A 95 0.96 -3.52 -11.83
N TRP A 96 0.79 -4.71 -11.24
CA TRP A 96 1.84 -5.41 -10.50
C TRP A 96 2.70 -6.28 -11.41
N ALA A 97 3.91 -6.58 -10.96
CA ALA A 97 4.90 -7.36 -11.71
C ALA A 97 4.44 -8.80 -12.04
N ASP A 98 3.56 -9.38 -11.22
CA ASP A 98 2.94 -10.69 -11.48
C ASP A 98 1.82 -10.64 -12.53
N GLY A 99 1.58 -9.48 -13.15
CA GLY A 99 0.57 -9.27 -14.17
C GLY A 99 -0.84 -8.96 -13.64
N ALA A 100 -1.05 -8.95 -12.31
CA ALA A 100 -2.31 -8.47 -11.78
C ALA A 100 -2.50 -6.98 -12.09
N ARG A 101 -3.74 -6.58 -12.32
CA ARG A 101 -4.11 -5.20 -12.64
C ARG A 101 -5.34 -4.77 -11.86
N ALA A 102 -5.29 -3.61 -11.22
CA ALA A 102 -6.46 -2.98 -10.61
C ALA A 102 -6.82 -1.70 -11.36
N ARG A 103 -8.09 -1.52 -11.71
CA ARG A 103 -8.67 -0.24 -12.12
C ARG A 103 -9.50 0.29 -10.97
N VAL A 104 -9.21 1.52 -10.55
CA VAL A 104 -9.79 2.16 -9.37
C VAL A 104 -10.51 3.41 -9.82
N TYR A 105 -11.81 3.51 -9.57
CA TYR A 105 -12.58 4.72 -9.82
C TYR A 105 -13.73 4.82 -8.81
N ARG A 106 -13.77 5.95 -8.09
CA ARG A 106 -14.72 6.17 -7.00
C ARG A 106 -14.66 5.03 -5.98
N ASP A 107 -15.80 4.40 -5.72
CA ASP A 107 -16.02 3.37 -4.72
C ASP A 107 -15.92 1.95 -5.29
N VAL A 108 -15.37 1.78 -6.50
CA VAL A 108 -15.25 0.48 -7.17
C VAL A 108 -13.81 0.23 -7.57
N VAL A 109 -13.35 -0.99 -7.29
CA VAL A 109 -12.07 -1.53 -7.77
C VAL A 109 -12.32 -2.78 -8.60
N GLU A 110 -11.92 -2.74 -9.87
CA GLU A 110 -11.89 -3.91 -10.74
C GLU A 110 -10.48 -4.52 -10.72
N LEU A 111 -10.34 -5.70 -10.11
CA LEU A 111 -9.09 -6.43 -10.01
C LEU A 111 -9.06 -7.59 -11.00
N VAL A 112 -8.13 -7.57 -11.94
CA VAL A 112 -7.85 -8.67 -12.86
C VAL A 112 -6.59 -9.39 -12.38
N SER A 113 -6.70 -10.68 -12.07
CA SER A 113 -5.56 -11.53 -11.70
C SER A 113 -5.75 -12.95 -12.21
N GLY A 114 -4.71 -13.53 -12.82
CA GLY A 114 -4.78 -14.88 -13.41
C GLY A 114 -5.91 -15.05 -14.44
N GLY A 115 -6.22 -14.00 -15.21
CA GLY A 115 -7.30 -14.00 -16.19
C GLY A 115 -8.72 -13.92 -15.61
N ARG A 116 -8.88 -13.76 -14.29
CA ARG A 116 -10.17 -13.58 -13.63
C ARG A 116 -10.36 -12.14 -13.20
N THR A 117 -11.53 -11.59 -13.49
CA THR A 117 -11.96 -10.27 -13.01
C THR A 117 -12.75 -10.43 -11.71
N GLN A 118 -12.36 -9.68 -10.68
CA GLN A 118 -13.05 -9.56 -9.41
C GLN A 118 -13.45 -8.09 -9.21
N LEU A 119 -14.69 -7.85 -8.84
CA LEU A 119 -15.17 -6.53 -8.46
C LEU A 119 -15.07 -6.40 -6.95
N ARG A 120 -14.58 -5.27 -6.47
CA ARG A 120 -14.43 -4.96 -5.04
C ARG A 120 -15.06 -3.60 -4.73
N GLU A 121 -15.64 -3.48 -3.55
CA GLU A 121 -16.24 -2.23 -3.09
C GLU A 121 -15.27 -1.47 -2.18
N ASP A 122 -14.91 -0.26 -2.58
CA ASP A 122 -14.15 0.70 -1.79
C ASP A 122 -15.06 1.84 -1.37
N VAL A 123 -16.12 1.54 -0.61
CA VAL A 123 -17.10 2.53 -0.11
C VAL A 123 -16.44 3.76 0.54
N PRO A 124 -15.40 3.63 1.39
CA PRO A 124 -14.71 4.80 1.95
C PRO A 124 -13.76 5.48 0.96
N ARG A 125 -13.58 4.93 -0.25
CA ARG A 125 -12.71 5.42 -1.32
C ARG A 125 -11.24 5.53 -0.91
N ALA A 126 -10.83 4.71 0.04
CA ALA A 126 -9.52 4.78 0.67
C ALA A 126 -8.39 4.41 -0.31
N VAL A 127 -8.65 3.51 -1.28
CA VAL A 127 -7.68 3.13 -2.30
C VAL A 127 -7.49 4.28 -3.29
N GLU A 128 -8.59 4.90 -3.74
CA GLU A 128 -8.53 6.04 -4.66
C GLU A 128 -7.84 7.25 -4.02
N GLU A 129 -8.16 7.57 -2.77
CA GLU A 129 -7.53 8.66 -2.02
C GLU A 129 -6.04 8.42 -1.79
N ARG A 130 -5.65 7.17 -1.46
CA ARG A 130 -4.23 6.81 -1.33
C ARG A 130 -3.47 7.02 -2.64
N LEU A 131 -4.06 6.62 -3.77
CA LEU A 131 -3.45 6.79 -5.09
C LEU A 131 -3.35 8.28 -5.49
N LEU A 132 -4.37 9.07 -5.16
CA LEU A 132 -4.31 10.52 -5.33
C LEU A 132 -3.13 11.10 -4.54
N LEU A 133 -3.00 10.80 -3.25
CA LEU A 133 -1.92 11.32 -2.41
C LEU A 133 -0.54 10.91 -2.93
N GLY A 134 -0.37 9.63 -3.30
CA GLY A 134 0.87 9.13 -3.88
C GLY A 134 1.23 9.79 -5.22
N SER A 135 0.23 10.18 -6.02
CA SER A 135 0.47 10.83 -7.32
C SER A 135 1.07 12.24 -7.22
N ARG A 136 1.01 12.90 -6.05
CA ARG A 136 1.39 14.31 -5.88
C ARG A 136 2.83 14.63 -6.30
N ALA A 137 3.76 13.69 -6.11
CA ALA A 137 5.16 13.87 -6.49
C ALA A 137 5.43 13.59 -7.98
N HIS A 138 4.45 13.04 -8.70
CA HIS A 138 4.62 12.51 -10.06
C HIS A 138 3.79 13.26 -11.11
N LEU A 139 2.74 13.96 -10.68
CA LEU A 139 1.90 14.74 -11.57
C LEU A 139 2.37 16.20 -11.63
N ASP A 140 2.21 16.81 -12.80
CA ASP A 140 2.26 18.26 -12.91
C ASP A 140 1.24 18.90 -11.94
N PRO A 141 1.56 20.02 -11.26
CA PRO A 141 0.68 20.62 -10.26
C PRO A 141 -0.73 20.96 -10.77
N GLU A 142 -0.86 21.40 -12.02
CA GLU A 142 -2.17 21.70 -12.63
C GLU A 142 -2.98 20.42 -12.80
N LEU A 143 -2.36 19.37 -13.33
CA LEU A 143 -3.00 18.07 -13.49
C LEU A 143 -3.38 17.47 -12.13
N PHE A 144 -2.51 17.54 -11.13
CA PHE A 144 -2.82 17.09 -9.77
C PHE A 144 -4.06 17.80 -9.23
N THR A 145 -4.16 19.12 -9.43
CA THR A 145 -5.31 19.92 -9.00
C THR A 145 -6.60 19.45 -9.66
N VAL A 146 -6.58 19.17 -10.97
CA VAL A 146 -7.71 18.62 -11.70
C VAL A 146 -8.13 17.27 -11.14
N VAL A 147 -7.20 16.32 -10.99
CA VAL A 147 -7.50 14.99 -10.47
C VAL A 147 -8.02 15.06 -9.03
N ALA A 148 -7.38 15.85 -8.16
CA ALA A 148 -7.80 16.05 -6.78
C ALA A 148 -9.23 16.59 -6.69
N SER A 149 -9.57 17.57 -7.52
CA SER A 149 -10.93 18.14 -7.55
C SER A 149 -11.99 17.11 -7.91
N GLN A 150 -11.69 16.19 -8.83
CA GLN A 150 -12.62 15.13 -9.27
C GLN A 150 -12.79 14.05 -8.20
N VAL A 151 -11.69 13.65 -7.54
CA VAL A 151 -11.75 12.71 -6.42
C VAL A 151 -12.54 13.30 -5.27
N GLN A 152 -12.32 14.57 -4.92
CA GLN A 152 -13.04 15.24 -3.83
C GLN A 152 -14.52 15.51 -4.14
N ALA A 153 -14.85 15.94 -5.36
CA ALA A 153 -16.24 16.25 -5.76
C ALA A 153 -17.17 15.02 -5.75
N ALA A 154 -16.59 13.81 -5.81
CA ALA A 154 -17.35 12.56 -5.72
C ALA A 154 -17.49 12.04 -4.27
N GLN A 155 -17.03 12.80 -3.25
CA GLN A 155 -17.26 12.44 -1.85
C GLN A 155 -18.74 12.69 -1.50
N PRO A 156 -19.37 11.80 -0.71
CA PRO A 156 -20.77 11.92 -0.33
C PRO A 156 -21.05 13.14 0.57
#